data_AF-A0A0N0PE94-F1
#
_entry.id   AF-A0A0N0PE94-F1
#
_cell.length_a   1.000
_cell.length_b   1.000
_cell.length_c   1.000
_cell.angle_alpha   90.00
_cell.angle_beta   90.00
_cell.angle_gamma   90.00
#
_symmetry.space_group_name_H-M   'P 1'
#
loop_
_entity.id
_entity.type
_entity.pdbx_description
1 polymer ?
#
loop_
_entity_poly.entity_id
_entity_poly.type
_entity_poly.pdbx_seq_one_letter_code
_entity_poly.pdbx_strand_id
1 'polypeptide(L)'
;MAAAAVSRPDNEFQFHTHFTRIDSRLIGLGLTGRLQISRELSGRCTLEIPSTSLTLFRPPEDCSMCDSVSQVARLGNLTPEEFERRFAYSPTPVIVTDATRHWKAIKEFNFNFFADFYRNGKMGNKINECFFFAYKSGLRSLGEVMSMDAARANLSGAPWYVGWSTCYDEETRRLRQYYDRPYFLPRTAESDTIDWIFMGGPGQGAHMHVRFMFRTGIPKTFFNFTGLVNP
;
A
#
# COMPACT_ATOMS: atom_id res chain seq x y z
N MET A 1 -11.77 13.73 9.16
CA MET A 1 -13.00 14.50 8.93
C MET A 1 -12.88 15.26 7.62
N ALA A 2 -14.02 15.53 6.98
CA ALA A 2 -14.25 16.20 5.68
C ALA A 2 -13.96 15.41 4.39
N ALA A 3 -14.95 15.47 3.49
CA ALA A 3 -15.12 14.70 2.26
C ALA A 3 -15.27 15.64 1.05
N ALA A 4 -15.04 15.13 -0.17
CA ALA A 4 -15.62 15.65 -1.40
C ALA A 4 -15.65 14.54 -2.47
N ALA A 5 -16.80 14.40 -3.16
CA ALA A 5 -17.09 13.36 -4.15
C ALA A 5 -17.30 13.98 -5.55
N VAL A 6 -16.89 13.27 -6.61
CA VAL A 6 -17.43 13.41 -7.98
C VAL A 6 -17.42 12.05 -8.67
N SER A 7 -18.56 11.71 -9.28
CA SER A 7 -18.97 10.45 -9.91
C SER A 7 -18.27 10.09 -11.24
N ARG A 8 -18.21 8.80 -11.55
CA ARG A 8 -18.12 8.27 -12.93
C ARG A 8 -19.01 7.01 -13.08
N PRO A 9 -19.69 6.81 -14.22
CA PRO A 9 -20.43 5.58 -14.49
C PRO A 9 -19.55 4.53 -15.23
N ASP A 10 -19.74 3.30 -14.79
CA ASP A 10 -19.84 2.02 -15.52
C ASP A 10 -19.02 1.77 -16.79
N ASN A 11 -18.35 0.60 -16.80
CA ASN A 11 -18.51 -0.35 -17.88
C ASN A 11 -18.19 -1.79 -17.42
N GLU A 12 -19.18 -2.64 -17.65
CA GLU A 12 -19.27 -4.07 -17.44
C GLU A 12 -18.40 -4.82 -18.47
N PHE A 13 -17.75 -5.92 -18.06
CA PHE A 13 -17.21 -6.91 -18.98
C PHE A 13 -17.66 -8.31 -18.54
N GLN A 14 -18.49 -8.94 -19.36
CA GLN A 14 -18.90 -10.34 -19.25
C GLN A 14 -17.85 -11.26 -19.91
N PHE A 15 -17.60 -12.41 -19.30
CA PHE A 15 -16.92 -13.53 -19.96
C PHE A 15 -17.83 -14.76 -19.94
N HIS A 16 -18.13 -15.27 -21.13
CA HIS A 16 -18.76 -16.56 -21.39
C HIS A 16 -17.72 -17.67 -21.28
N THR A 17 -18.06 -18.77 -20.61
CA THR A 17 -17.42 -20.07 -20.84
C THR A 17 -18.47 -21.17 -20.91
N HIS A 18 -18.58 -21.77 -22.10
CA HIS A 18 -19.23 -23.05 -22.36
C HIS A 18 -18.44 -24.18 -21.68
N PHE A 19 -19.14 -25.14 -21.07
CA PHE A 19 -18.60 -26.49 -20.89
C PHE A 19 -19.65 -27.55 -21.23
N THR A 20 -19.18 -28.52 -22.01
CA THR A 20 -19.90 -29.58 -22.71
C THR A 20 -20.34 -30.73 -21.80
N ARG A 21 -21.52 -31.30 -22.12
CA ARG A 21 -22.10 -32.52 -21.54
C ARG A 21 -21.16 -33.73 -21.61
N ILE A 22 -21.18 -34.54 -20.55
CA ILE A 22 -20.93 -35.99 -20.63
C ILE A 22 -22.10 -36.69 -19.95
N ASP A 23 -22.81 -37.51 -20.72
CA ASP A 23 -23.86 -38.42 -20.27
C ASP A 23 -23.23 -39.72 -19.74
N SER A 24 -23.72 -40.20 -18.59
CA SER A 24 -23.54 -41.58 -18.14
C SER A 24 -24.68 -41.95 -17.21
N ARG A 25 -25.65 -42.71 -17.73
CA ARG A 25 -26.70 -43.36 -16.94
C ARG A 25 -26.17 -44.68 -16.40
N LEU A 26 -26.14 -44.86 -15.09
CA LEU A 26 -26.44 -46.15 -14.48
C LEU A 26 -26.94 -46.01 -13.03
N ILE A 27 -27.85 -46.91 -12.72
CA ILE A 27 -28.86 -46.93 -11.66
C ILE A 27 -28.25 -47.24 -10.28
N GLY A 28 -28.72 -46.53 -9.25
CA GLY A 28 -28.48 -46.88 -7.85
C GLY A 28 -29.27 -45.98 -6.91
N LEU A 29 -30.47 -46.42 -6.52
CA LEU A 29 -31.25 -45.81 -5.43
C LEU A 29 -30.50 -46.00 -4.10
N GLY A 30 -29.91 -44.91 -3.61
CA GLY A 30 -29.36 -44.82 -2.27
C GLY A 30 -29.45 -43.37 -1.83
N LEU A 31 -30.50 -43.03 -1.08
CA LEU A 31 -30.64 -41.75 -0.40
C LEU A 31 -29.55 -41.66 0.68
N THR A 32 -28.36 -41.23 0.27
CA THR A 32 -27.38 -40.62 1.16
C THR A 32 -27.32 -39.16 0.75
N GLY A 33 -28.04 -38.32 1.48
CA GLY A 33 -27.96 -36.88 1.35
C GLY A 33 -26.57 -36.42 1.77
N ARG A 34 -25.59 -36.52 0.88
CA ARG A 34 -24.39 -35.71 0.97
C ARG A 34 -24.80 -34.31 0.58
N LEU A 35 -24.90 -33.44 1.58
CA LEU A 35 -24.91 -32.01 1.39
C LEU A 35 -23.56 -31.64 0.75
N GLN A 36 -23.47 -31.74 -0.57
CA GLN A 36 -22.38 -31.19 -1.35
C GLN A 36 -22.60 -29.68 -1.31
N ILE A 37 -22.00 -29.03 -0.33
CA ILE A 37 -21.83 -27.58 -0.32
C ILE A 37 -20.93 -27.28 -1.52
N SER A 38 -21.53 -27.03 -2.68
CA SER A 38 -20.83 -26.45 -3.81
C SER A 38 -20.26 -25.13 -3.33
N ARG A 39 -18.93 -25.02 -3.40
CA ARG A 39 -18.19 -23.83 -3.03
C ARG A 39 -18.29 -22.82 -4.17
N GLU A 40 -19.51 -22.39 -4.48
CA GLU A 40 -19.84 -21.31 -5.42
C GLU A 40 -20.52 -20.17 -4.64
N LEU A 41 -19.78 -19.60 -3.70
CA LEU A 41 -20.09 -18.29 -3.11
C LEU A 41 -18.93 -17.36 -3.44
N SER A 42 -18.70 -17.18 -4.74
CA SER A 42 -17.84 -16.13 -5.26
C SER A 42 -18.74 -15.07 -5.89
N GLY A 43 -19.00 -13.99 -5.17
CA GLY A 43 -19.36 -12.71 -5.78
C GLY A 43 -20.66 -12.03 -5.35
N ARG A 44 -21.55 -12.65 -4.55
CA ARG A 44 -22.80 -11.98 -4.13
C ARG A 44 -23.08 -12.20 -2.65
N CYS A 45 -23.04 -11.11 -1.88
CA CYS A 45 -23.45 -11.11 -0.47
C CYS A 45 -24.96 -11.35 -0.40
N THR A 46 -25.41 -12.17 0.57
CA THR A 46 -26.86 -12.41 0.83
C THR A 46 -27.58 -11.11 1.21
N LEU A 47 -26.85 -10.15 1.78
CA LEU A 47 -27.33 -8.82 2.14
C LEU A 47 -26.28 -7.80 1.69
N GLU A 48 -26.69 -6.86 0.84
CA GLU A 48 -25.90 -5.68 0.55
C GLU A 48 -26.07 -4.69 1.70
N ILE A 49 -25.00 -4.48 2.47
CA ILE A 49 -24.99 -3.48 3.52
C ILE A 49 -24.78 -2.11 2.86
N PRO A 50 -25.68 -1.14 3.02
CA PRO A 50 -25.48 0.19 2.46
C PRO A 50 -24.24 0.83 3.05
N SER A 51 -23.49 1.58 2.25
CA SER A 51 -22.22 2.20 2.65
C SER A 51 -22.35 3.09 3.89
N THR A 52 -23.53 3.67 4.11
CA THR A 52 -23.87 4.46 5.29
C THR A 52 -23.90 3.64 6.58
N SER A 53 -24.20 2.35 6.54
CA SER A 53 -24.23 1.49 7.74
C SER A 53 -22.86 1.35 8.40
N LEU A 54 -21.77 1.43 7.63
CA LEU A 54 -20.40 1.44 8.18
C LEU A 54 -20.12 2.71 9.00
N THR A 55 -20.81 3.81 8.70
CA THR A 55 -20.68 5.07 9.43
C THR A 55 -21.62 5.17 10.63
N LEU A 56 -22.76 4.45 10.62
CA LEU A 56 -23.75 4.49 11.69
C LEU A 56 -23.22 4.01 13.04
N PHE A 57 -22.31 3.04 13.04
CA PHE A 57 -21.69 2.50 14.26
C PHE A 57 -20.35 3.15 14.60
N ARG A 58 -19.94 4.17 13.84
CA ARG A 58 -18.74 4.94 14.16
C ARG A 58 -19.06 5.87 15.34
N PRO A 59 -18.30 5.83 16.44
CA PRO A 59 -18.48 6.78 17.52
C PRO A 59 -18.40 8.23 17.00
N PRO A 60 -19.12 9.18 17.61
CA PRO A 60 -18.94 10.60 17.31
C PRO A 60 -17.46 10.97 17.43
N GLU A 61 -16.95 11.61 16.40
CA GLU A 61 -15.56 12.07 16.37
C GLU A 61 -15.43 13.35 17.21
N ASP A 62 -14.49 13.34 18.15
CA ASP A 62 -14.16 14.52 18.95
C ASP A 62 -13.19 15.43 18.19
N CYS A 63 -13.70 16.50 17.58
CA CYS A 63 -12.89 17.48 16.85
C CYS A 63 -11.83 18.16 17.72
N SER A 64 -12.01 18.22 19.04
CA SER A 64 -11.06 18.89 19.95
C SER A 64 -9.65 18.29 19.89
N MET A 65 -9.56 17.03 19.44
CA MET A 65 -8.29 16.33 19.22
C MET A 65 -7.40 17.00 18.16
N CYS A 66 -7.97 17.75 17.22
CA CYS A 66 -7.24 18.43 16.15
C CYS A 66 -7.40 19.95 16.13
N ASP A 67 -8.27 20.53 16.98
CA ASP A 67 -8.54 21.98 17.04
C ASP A 67 -7.29 22.84 17.28
N SER A 68 -6.29 22.31 18.01
CA SER A 68 -5.04 23.01 18.31
C SER A 68 -3.91 22.77 17.30
N VAL A 69 -4.14 21.92 16.29
CA VAL A 69 -3.12 21.54 15.30
C VAL A 69 -3.09 22.57 14.18
N SER A 70 -2.30 23.62 14.38
CA SER A 70 -2.06 24.65 13.36
C SER A 70 -0.86 24.33 12.45
N GLN A 71 0.08 23.53 12.94
CA GLN A 71 1.31 23.17 12.22
C GLN A 71 1.81 21.79 12.66
N VAL A 72 2.54 21.12 11.77
CA VAL A 72 3.16 19.83 12.06
C VAL A 72 4.51 20.06 12.72
N ALA A 73 4.67 19.58 13.96
CA ALA A 73 5.91 19.78 14.71
C ALA A 73 7.08 19.02 14.06
N ARG A 74 8.25 19.67 13.99
CA ARG A 74 9.49 19.09 13.45
C ARG A 74 10.44 18.81 14.61
N LEU A 75 10.79 17.54 14.78
CA LEU A 75 11.55 17.03 15.92
C LEU A 75 12.85 16.37 15.44
N GLY A 76 13.78 16.19 16.35
CA GLY A 76 14.99 15.41 16.16
C GLY A 76 15.58 14.99 17.50
N ASN A 77 16.51 14.06 17.49
CA ASN A 77 17.16 13.51 18.67
C ASN A 77 16.17 12.99 19.74
N LEU A 78 15.16 12.24 19.33
CA LEU A 78 14.14 11.68 20.22
C LEU A 78 14.57 10.33 20.82
N THR A 79 14.19 10.04 22.05
CA THR A 79 14.26 8.65 22.53
C THR A 79 12.98 7.88 22.17
N PRO A 80 13.03 6.54 22.03
CA PRO A 80 11.83 5.75 21.82
C PRO A 80 10.74 5.99 22.88
N GLU A 81 11.13 6.15 24.14
CA GLU A 81 10.23 6.38 25.28
C GLU A 81 9.57 7.75 25.20
N GLU A 82 10.33 8.78 24.79
CA GLU A 82 9.78 10.10 24.57
C GLU A 82 8.75 10.09 23.44
N PHE A 83 9.09 9.43 22.32
CA PHE A 83 8.19 9.31 21.18
C PHE A 83 6.90 8.57 21.54
N GLU A 84 7.01 7.44 22.23
CA GLU A 84 5.86 6.63 22.64
C GLU A 84 4.92 7.41 23.55
N ARG A 85 5.48 8.04 24.59
CA ARG A 85 4.70 8.73 25.61
C ARG A 85 4.00 9.98 25.07
N ARG A 86 4.65 10.72 24.17
CA ARG A 86 4.18 12.05 23.73
C ARG A 86 3.45 12.05 22.40
N PHE A 87 3.82 11.15 21.47
CA PHE A 87 3.43 11.27 20.07
C PHE A 87 2.77 10.02 19.51
N ALA A 88 3.22 8.80 19.86
CA ALA A 88 2.73 7.57 19.22
C ALA A 88 1.21 7.34 19.35
N TYR A 89 0.63 7.75 20.48
CA TYR A 89 -0.81 7.62 20.76
C TYR A 89 -1.53 8.97 20.81
N SER A 90 -0.91 10.00 20.24
CA SER A 90 -1.48 11.34 20.10
C SER A 90 -2.10 11.51 18.71
N PRO A 91 -3.20 12.29 18.57
CA PRO A 91 -3.75 12.69 17.27
C PRO A 91 -2.82 13.68 16.52
N THR A 92 -1.82 14.25 17.19
CA THR A 92 -0.96 15.29 16.62
C THR A 92 0.16 14.71 15.76
N PRO A 93 0.22 15.03 14.45
CA PRO A 93 1.29 14.55 13.59
C PRO A 93 2.62 15.24 13.91
N VAL A 94 3.72 14.50 13.70
CA VAL A 94 5.10 14.99 13.85
C VAL A 94 5.97 14.57 12.68
N ILE A 95 7.00 15.37 12.39
CA ILE A 95 8.05 15.06 11.41
C ILE A 95 9.36 14.89 12.17
N VAL A 96 9.92 13.69 12.17
CA VAL A 96 11.26 13.44 12.72
C VAL A 96 12.28 13.67 11.62
N THR A 97 12.98 14.79 11.70
CA THR A 97 13.83 15.34 10.63
C THR A 97 15.14 14.58 10.43
N ASP A 98 15.50 13.72 11.36
CA ASP A 98 16.80 13.07 11.40
C ASP A 98 16.79 11.55 11.41
N ALA A 99 15.61 10.96 11.32
CA ALA A 99 15.38 9.53 11.32
C ALA A 99 16.20 8.77 10.25
N THR A 100 16.47 9.44 9.13
CA THR A 100 17.04 8.82 7.93
C THR A 100 18.48 9.24 7.64
N ARG A 101 19.13 10.02 8.53
CA ARG A 101 20.46 10.60 8.27
C ARG A 101 21.54 9.58 7.91
N HIS A 102 21.42 8.36 8.43
CA HIS A 102 22.41 7.29 8.24
C HIS A 102 22.00 6.27 7.16
N TRP A 103 20.82 6.41 6.56
CA TRP A 103 20.37 5.47 5.54
C TRP A 103 21.14 5.68 4.24
N LYS A 104 21.72 4.60 3.71
CA LYS A 104 22.35 4.59 2.38
C LYS A 104 21.35 4.92 1.28
N ALA A 105 20.08 4.57 1.47
CA ALA A 105 18.97 4.85 0.57
C ALA A 105 18.91 6.32 0.13
N ILE A 106 19.27 7.27 1.01
CA ILE A 106 19.25 8.71 0.69
C ILE A 106 20.19 9.07 -0.47
N LYS A 107 21.27 8.31 -0.66
CA LYS A 107 22.28 8.55 -1.71
C LYS A 107 22.14 7.60 -2.88
N GLU A 108 21.68 6.38 -2.64
CA GLU A 108 21.75 5.29 -3.63
C GLU A 108 20.42 5.02 -4.33
N PHE A 109 19.29 5.25 -3.66
CA PHE A 109 18.00 5.03 -4.30
C PHE A 109 17.74 6.12 -5.33
N ASN A 110 17.46 5.70 -6.56
CA ASN A 110 17.02 6.54 -7.67
C ASN A 110 16.39 5.62 -8.72
N PHE A 111 15.85 6.20 -9.80
CA PHE A 111 15.19 5.41 -10.84
C PHE A 111 16.08 4.30 -11.40
N ASN A 112 17.34 4.63 -11.74
CA ASN A 112 18.26 3.66 -12.34
C ASN A 112 18.58 2.50 -11.39
N PHE A 113 18.78 2.80 -10.11
CA PHE A 113 18.97 1.77 -9.08
C PHE A 113 17.81 0.77 -9.09
N PHE A 114 16.56 1.24 -9.04
CA PHE A 114 15.41 0.33 -9.02
C PHE A 114 15.19 -0.37 -10.37
N ALA A 115 15.43 0.32 -11.49
CA ALA A 115 15.33 -0.28 -12.82
C ALA A 115 16.29 -1.47 -12.96
N ASP A 116 17.54 -1.30 -12.56
CA ASP A 116 18.54 -2.38 -12.58
C ASP A 116 18.23 -3.46 -11.55
N PHE A 117 17.81 -3.06 -10.35
CA PHE A 117 17.45 -3.98 -9.26
C PHE A 117 16.34 -4.94 -9.66
N TYR A 118 15.27 -4.46 -10.29
CA TYR A 118 14.12 -5.28 -10.68
C TYR A 118 14.29 -6.00 -12.02
N ARG A 119 15.10 -5.48 -12.96
CA ARG A 119 15.38 -6.17 -14.23
C ARG A 119 16.37 -7.32 -14.07
N ASN A 120 17.42 -7.11 -13.29
CA ASN A 120 18.56 -8.03 -13.21
C ASN A 120 18.65 -8.77 -11.87
N GLY A 121 17.86 -8.37 -10.88
CA GLY A 121 17.91 -8.95 -9.55
C GLY A 121 17.21 -10.30 -9.44
N LYS A 122 17.78 -11.17 -8.61
CA LYS A 122 17.04 -12.32 -8.08
C LYS A 122 16.04 -11.84 -7.05
N MET A 123 14.77 -12.19 -7.25
CA MET A 123 13.68 -11.80 -6.37
C MET A 123 13.50 -12.80 -5.21
N GLY A 124 13.79 -14.09 -5.43
CA GLY A 124 13.63 -15.15 -4.44
C GLY A 124 12.22 -15.77 -4.48
N ASN A 125 11.72 -16.21 -3.33
CA ASN A 125 10.39 -16.81 -3.20
C ASN A 125 9.34 -15.74 -2.91
N LYS A 126 8.16 -15.87 -3.53
CA LYS A 126 7.03 -15.00 -3.24
C LYS A 126 6.52 -15.29 -1.82
N ILE A 127 6.55 -14.28 -0.96
CA ILE A 127 6.12 -14.38 0.45
C ILE A 127 4.84 -13.60 0.74
N ASN A 128 4.47 -12.65 -0.12
CA ASN A 128 3.29 -11.79 0.03
C ASN A 128 2.63 -11.54 -1.33
N GLU A 129 1.42 -10.98 -1.33
CA GLU A 129 0.82 -10.46 -2.57
C GLU A 129 1.55 -9.20 -3.06
N CYS A 130 1.72 -9.09 -4.37
CA CYS A 130 2.40 -7.96 -5.00
C CYS A 130 1.37 -6.87 -5.32
N PHE A 131 1.46 -5.73 -4.64
CA PHE A 131 0.59 -4.59 -4.88
C PHE A 131 1.28 -3.57 -5.77
N PHE A 132 0.51 -3.01 -6.71
CA PHE A 132 0.94 -1.92 -7.57
C PHE A 132 -0.15 -0.84 -7.63
N PHE A 133 0.25 0.41 -7.43
CA PHE A 133 -0.62 1.58 -7.44
C PHE A 133 -0.16 2.54 -8.53
N ALA A 134 -0.99 2.69 -9.57
CA ALA A 134 -0.64 3.50 -10.73
C ALA A 134 -0.88 5.02 -10.55
N TYR A 135 -1.68 5.45 -9.57
CA TYR A 135 -2.03 6.86 -9.30
C TYR A 135 -2.26 7.76 -10.52
N LYS A 136 -3.00 7.27 -11.53
CA LYS A 136 -3.29 7.99 -12.80
C LYS A 136 -2.08 8.26 -13.70
N SER A 137 -0.95 7.59 -13.48
CA SER A 137 0.21 7.63 -14.37
C SER A 137 -0.04 6.98 -15.74
N GLY A 138 -1.05 6.12 -15.86
CA GLY A 138 -1.26 5.31 -17.07
C GLY A 138 -0.31 4.11 -17.20
N LEU A 139 0.59 3.91 -16.25
CA LEU A 139 1.44 2.72 -16.15
C LEU A 139 0.65 1.58 -15.48
N ARG A 140 0.80 0.35 -15.98
CA ARG A 140 0.00 -0.82 -15.55
C ARG A 140 0.77 -1.80 -14.68
N SER A 141 2.09 -1.76 -14.70
CA SER A 141 2.92 -2.70 -13.95
C SER A 141 4.27 -2.08 -13.56
N LEU A 142 4.93 -2.70 -12.57
CA LEU A 142 6.30 -2.34 -12.20
C LEU A 142 7.27 -2.53 -13.39
N GLY A 143 7.05 -3.56 -14.21
CA GLY A 143 7.86 -3.80 -15.42
C GLY A 143 7.79 -2.64 -16.42
N GLU A 144 6.60 -2.04 -16.61
CA GLU A 144 6.43 -0.85 -17.45
C GLU A 144 7.14 0.37 -16.85
N VAL A 145 7.03 0.57 -15.52
CA VAL A 145 7.73 1.66 -14.81
C VAL A 145 9.23 1.54 -15.04
N MET A 146 9.79 0.36 -14.80
CA MET A 146 11.23 0.14 -14.95
C MET A 146 11.67 0.21 -16.41
N SER A 147 10.75 0.14 -17.37
CA SER A 147 11.02 0.20 -18.82
C SER A 147 10.61 1.51 -19.49
N MET A 148 10.33 2.56 -18.71
CA MET A 148 10.08 3.89 -19.25
C MET A 148 11.30 4.43 -20.02
N ASP A 149 11.02 5.24 -21.04
CA ASP A 149 12.05 6.00 -21.72
C ASP A 149 12.72 7.02 -20.79
N ALA A 150 13.94 7.44 -21.14
CA ALA A 150 14.73 8.33 -20.30
C ALA A 150 14.06 9.69 -20.05
N ALA A 151 13.33 10.24 -21.02
CA ALA A 151 12.68 11.53 -20.88
C ALA A 151 11.53 11.46 -19.86
N ARG A 152 10.73 10.38 -19.91
CA ARG A 152 9.67 10.16 -18.92
C ARG A 152 10.22 9.80 -17.55
N ALA A 153 11.22 8.93 -17.47
CA ALA A 153 11.87 8.57 -16.21
C ALA A 153 12.45 9.80 -15.50
N ASN A 154 13.02 10.75 -16.25
CA ASN A 154 13.54 12.02 -15.74
C ASN A 154 12.47 13.13 -15.62
N LEU A 155 11.19 12.77 -15.53
CA LEU A 155 10.06 13.70 -15.33
C LEU A 155 9.93 14.83 -16.36
N SER A 156 10.57 14.69 -17.53
CA SER A 156 10.49 15.66 -18.64
C SER A 156 9.39 15.30 -19.64
N GLY A 157 8.91 14.06 -19.61
CA GLY A 157 7.80 13.55 -20.41
C GLY A 157 6.45 13.58 -19.69
N ALA A 158 5.62 12.56 -19.94
CA ALA A 158 4.32 12.44 -19.28
C ALA A 158 4.49 12.22 -17.76
N PRO A 159 3.76 12.98 -16.91
CA PRO A 159 3.89 12.86 -15.46
C PRO A 159 3.52 11.44 -15.01
N TRP A 160 4.18 11.00 -13.95
CA TRP A 160 3.92 9.71 -13.34
C TRP A 160 4.21 9.77 -11.84
N TYR A 161 3.40 9.04 -11.09
CA TYR A 161 3.64 8.71 -9.70
C TYR A 161 3.09 7.32 -9.46
N VAL A 162 3.89 6.43 -8.88
CA VAL A 162 3.52 5.04 -8.64
C VAL A 162 3.94 4.60 -7.25
N GLY A 163 3.25 3.59 -6.73
CA GLY A 163 3.66 2.90 -5.52
C GLY A 163 3.61 1.39 -5.71
N TRP A 164 4.47 0.66 -5.05
CA TRP A 164 4.42 -0.81 -5.05
C TRP A 164 4.87 -1.37 -3.71
N SER A 165 4.52 -2.62 -3.46
CA SER A 165 4.98 -3.36 -2.29
C SER A 165 6.09 -4.33 -2.67
N THR A 166 6.99 -4.59 -1.73
CA THR A 166 7.82 -5.79 -1.82
C THR A 166 6.93 -7.03 -1.65
N CYS A 167 7.25 -8.09 -2.37
CA CYS A 167 6.50 -9.34 -2.29
C CYS A 167 7.36 -10.59 -2.33
N TYR A 168 8.68 -10.45 -2.47
CA TYR A 168 9.62 -11.55 -2.39
C TYR A 168 10.62 -11.40 -1.24
N ASP A 169 11.15 -12.52 -0.75
CA ASP A 169 12.04 -12.57 0.41
C ASP A 169 13.43 -11.99 0.14
N GLU A 170 14.08 -12.39 -0.96
CA GLU A 170 15.41 -11.92 -1.33
C GLU A 170 15.38 -10.46 -1.79
N GLU A 171 14.33 -10.05 -2.50
CA GLU A 171 14.01 -8.65 -2.81
C GLU A 171 13.99 -7.79 -1.52
N THR A 172 13.12 -8.15 -0.58
CA THR A 172 12.92 -7.41 0.68
C THR A 172 14.22 -7.34 1.48
N ARG A 173 14.92 -8.48 1.64
CA ARG A 173 16.18 -8.54 2.37
C ARG A 173 17.27 -7.66 1.76
N ARG A 174 17.38 -7.61 0.43
CA ARG A 174 18.39 -6.79 -0.27
C ARG A 174 18.07 -5.29 -0.15
N LEU A 175 16.79 -4.91 -0.27
CA LEU A 175 16.38 -3.51 -0.09
C LEU A 175 16.59 -3.03 1.35
N ARG A 176 16.33 -3.88 2.34
CA ARG A 176 16.59 -3.60 3.77
C ARG A 176 18.07 -3.43 4.15
N GLN A 177 19.01 -3.59 3.21
CA GLN A 177 20.42 -3.23 3.43
C GLN A 177 20.69 -1.73 3.30
N TYR A 178 19.73 -0.96 2.80
CA TYR A 178 19.89 0.47 2.48
C TYR A 178 19.23 1.40 3.49
N TYR A 179 18.35 0.88 4.34
CA TYR A 179 17.67 1.64 5.37
C TYR A 179 17.52 0.79 6.62
N ASP A 180 17.48 1.47 7.76
CA ASP A 180 17.28 0.85 9.06
C ASP A 180 15.91 1.20 9.61
N ARG A 181 15.47 0.46 10.63
CA ARG A 181 14.31 0.89 11.42
C ARG A 181 14.58 2.27 12.03
N PRO A 182 13.67 3.26 11.91
CA PRO A 182 13.84 4.56 12.54
C PRO A 182 14.11 4.45 14.06
N TYR A 183 15.13 5.15 14.53
CA TYR A 183 15.68 5.00 15.88
C TYR A 183 14.70 5.39 17.01
N PHE A 184 13.73 6.26 16.71
CA PHE A 184 12.75 6.77 17.67
C PHE A 184 11.55 5.85 17.87
N LEU A 185 11.47 4.71 17.15
CA LEU A 185 10.35 3.79 17.26
C LEU A 185 10.56 2.80 18.44
N PRO A 186 9.56 2.61 19.32
CA PRO A 186 9.63 1.68 20.45
C PRO A 186 9.92 0.25 20.00
N ARG A 187 10.60 -0.55 20.83
CA ARG A 187 10.89 -1.97 20.49
C ARG A 187 9.63 -2.82 20.34
N THR A 188 8.57 -2.46 21.05
CA THR A 188 7.24 -3.08 20.99
C THR A 188 6.51 -2.80 19.68
N ALA A 189 6.96 -1.81 18.92
CA ALA A 189 6.21 -1.37 17.78
C ALA A 189 6.47 -2.29 16.58
N GLU A 190 5.40 -2.85 16.02
CA GLU A 190 5.47 -3.91 15.01
C GLU A 190 6.08 -3.42 13.69
N SER A 191 6.86 -4.28 13.03
CA SER A 191 7.31 -4.05 11.66
C SER A 191 6.52 -4.95 10.73
N ASP A 192 5.97 -4.37 9.67
CA ASP A 192 5.35 -5.14 8.59
C ASP A 192 6.44 -5.97 7.86
N THR A 193 6.05 -7.12 7.31
CA THR A 193 6.94 -7.92 6.44
C THR A 193 7.05 -7.32 5.04
N ILE A 194 6.15 -6.38 4.74
CA ILE A 194 6.00 -5.70 3.46
C ILE A 194 6.54 -4.28 3.56
N ASP A 195 7.46 -3.94 2.66
CA ASP A 195 7.92 -2.56 2.50
C ASP A 195 7.18 -1.89 1.33
N TRP A 196 6.79 -0.63 1.51
CA TRP A 196 6.04 0.13 0.52
C TRP A 196 6.91 1.23 -0.08
N ILE A 197 7.10 1.19 -1.40
CA ILE A 197 7.98 2.11 -2.11
C ILE A 197 7.12 2.99 -3.01
N PHE A 198 7.37 4.30 -2.98
CA PHE A 198 6.69 5.28 -3.82
C PHE A 198 7.70 6.13 -4.57
N MET A 199 7.46 6.35 -5.86
CA MET A 199 8.35 7.10 -6.72
C MET A 199 7.55 7.86 -7.79
N GLY A 200 7.99 9.06 -8.12
CA GLY A 200 7.44 9.84 -9.22
C GLY A 200 7.68 11.33 -9.06
N GLY A 201 7.05 12.09 -9.95
CA GLY A 201 7.08 13.55 -9.96
C GLY A 201 5.94 14.19 -9.19
N PRO A 202 5.96 15.52 -9.07
CA PRO A 202 4.89 16.27 -8.42
C PRO A 202 3.55 16.16 -9.17
N GLY A 203 2.45 16.41 -8.45
CA GLY A 203 1.10 16.56 -9.01
C GLY A 203 0.22 15.30 -8.94
N GLN A 204 0.74 14.13 -9.33
CA GLN A 204 0.02 12.86 -9.19
C GLN A 204 0.32 12.21 -7.83
N GLY A 205 -0.63 11.48 -7.27
CA GLY A 205 -0.46 10.89 -5.94
C GLY A 205 -1.67 10.13 -5.42
N ALA A 206 -1.54 9.65 -4.18
CA ALA A 206 -2.63 8.98 -3.49
C ALA A 206 -3.81 9.92 -3.25
N HIS A 207 -5.01 9.42 -3.50
CA HIS A 207 -6.24 10.09 -3.08
C HIS A 207 -6.28 10.23 -1.57
N MET A 208 -6.98 11.26 -1.09
CA MET A 208 -7.23 11.44 0.35
C MET A 208 -7.91 10.19 0.91
N HIS A 209 -7.30 9.58 1.93
CA HIS A 209 -7.82 8.39 2.61
C HIS A 209 -7.39 8.41 4.08
N VAL A 210 -8.17 7.73 4.92
CA VAL A 210 -7.80 7.45 6.32
C VAL A 210 -7.42 5.98 6.40
N ARG A 211 -6.26 5.69 6.98
CA ARG A 211 -5.80 4.32 7.21
C ARG A 211 -5.93 4.00 8.70
N PHE A 212 -6.62 2.91 8.99
CA PHE A 212 -6.60 2.32 10.31
C PHE A 212 -5.36 1.45 10.45
N MET A 213 -4.54 1.74 11.45
CA MET A 213 -3.49 0.85 11.93
C MET A 213 -3.87 0.46 13.36
N PHE A 214 -3.77 -0.82 13.69
CA PHE A 214 -4.07 -1.30 15.04
C PHE A 214 -3.15 -0.61 16.06
N ARG A 215 -3.55 -0.54 17.34
CA ARG A 215 -2.83 0.17 18.41
C ARG A 215 -1.34 -0.22 18.56
N THR A 216 -0.91 -1.40 18.10
CA THR A 216 0.48 -1.87 18.09
C THR A 216 1.19 -1.69 16.73
N GLY A 217 0.44 -1.36 15.69
CA GLY A 217 0.92 -1.14 14.33
C GLY A 217 1.43 0.28 14.16
N ILE A 218 2.72 0.41 13.85
CA ILE A 218 3.36 1.69 13.51
C ILE A 218 2.68 2.26 12.25
N PRO A 219 2.65 3.61 12.06
CA PRO A 219 2.56 4.17 10.73
C PRO A 219 3.50 3.44 9.77
N LYS A 220 2.93 2.73 8.78
CA LYS A 220 3.71 2.04 7.74
C LYS A 220 4.86 2.96 7.31
N THR A 221 6.10 2.48 7.30
CA THR A 221 7.21 3.29 6.80
C THR A 221 6.92 3.63 5.35
N PHE A 222 6.45 4.85 5.12
CA PHE A 222 6.21 5.38 3.80
C PHE A 222 7.52 5.98 3.32
N PHE A 223 8.18 5.29 2.41
CA PHE A 223 9.29 5.87 1.68
C PHE A 223 8.72 6.76 0.59
N ASN A 224 8.59 8.05 0.87
CA ASN A 224 8.27 9.04 -0.14
C ASN A 224 9.56 9.62 -0.71
N PHE A 225 9.97 9.14 -1.87
CA PHE A 225 11.15 9.61 -2.61
C PHE A 225 10.79 10.78 -3.54
N THR A 226 10.12 11.80 -3.02
CA THR A 226 9.90 13.07 -3.73
C THR A 226 11.16 13.92 -3.58
N GLY A 227 12.17 13.62 -4.41
CA GLY A 227 13.45 14.33 -4.41
C GLY A 227 14.64 13.57 -5.01
N LEU A 228 14.44 12.32 -5.47
CA LEU A 228 15.50 11.48 -6.07
C LEU A 228 15.47 11.45 -7.60
N VAL A 229 14.72 12.35 -8.21
CA VAL A 229 14.92 12.73 -9.61
C VAL A 229 15.75 14.01 -9.54
N ASN A 230 17.04 13.89 -9.85
CA ASN A 230 17.99 15.01 -9.82
C ASN A 230 17.47 16.21 -10.63
N PRO A 231 17.91 17.45 -10.30
CA PRO A 231 17.80 18.59 -11.21
C PRO A 231 18.50 18.32 -12.56
#